data_AF-A0A382UHH4-F1
#
_entry.id   AF-A0A382UHH4-F1
#
_cell.length_a   1.000
_cell.length_b   1.000
_cell.length_c   1.000
_cell.angle_alpha   90.00
_cell.angle_beta   90.00
_cell.angle_gamma   90.00
#
_symmetry.space_group_name_H-M   'P 1'
#
loop_
_entity.id
_entity.type
_entity.pdbx_description
1 polymer ?
#
loop_
_entity_poly.entity_id
_entity_poly.type
_entity_poly.pdbx_seq_one_letter_code
_entity_poly.pdbx_strand_id
1 'polypeptide(L)'
;ILDDSYSMGTQTNQKSYYNQAVKTLLDINNSLPTKSIYSVVLGSSPSRVLLNWTTVSEKAKNILRSSQPTSRTTEIGAAIKKSLLLLEEVPQKNKIIYILTDRDKNGWNEEEFSSIEETKSHRFFIVDFSEMRDGINKAAVEHAEVQQEFLSNNRVIKVKVKTANLSQSKPISKLKVSLWVNDKEQTEESLDIPANSTIEKELSFPMQNNNLINGEIRIANDSLLKDNLRFFSYQPDQTIKTLVVDGDPNTVEHRGETFYLERALNPFTSPLSDIQLTLSTLAELPKRNLLDY
;
A
#
# COMPACT_ATOMS: atom_id res chain seq x y z
N ILE A 1 18.15 12.93 13.79
CA ILE A 1 17.30 11.86 13.25
C ILE A 1 15.87 12.35 13.26
N LEU A 2 15.24 12.39 12.09
CA LEU A 2 13.84 12.74 11.92
C LEU A 2 13.12 11.47 11.47
N ASP A 3 12.27 10.93 12.34
CA ASP A 3 11.45 9.77 12.00
C ASP A 3 10.42 10.17 10.92
N ASP A 4 10.53 9.57 9.75
CA ASP A 4 9.62 9.74 8.61
C ASP A 4 8.86 8.46 8.29
N SER A 5 8.67 7.60 9.28
CA SER A 5 7.92 6.35 9.15
C SER A 5 6.42 6.57 8.92
N TYR A 6 5.76 5.46 8.63
CA TYR A 6 4.33 5.35 8.47
C TYR A 6 3.54 5.94 9.66
N SER A 7 3.91 5.59 10.90
CA SER A 7 3.19 5.98 12.13
C SER A 7 3.30 7.48 12.42
N MET A 8 4.40 8.12 12.00
CA MET A 8 4.56 9.58 12.06
C MET A 8 3.57 10.35 11.17
N GLY A 9 2.85 9.65 10.29
CA GLY A 9 1.71 10.18 9.54
C GLY A 9 0.46 10.44 10.38
N THR A 10 0.40 9.94 11.62
CA THR A 10 -0.75 10.09 12.52
C THR A 10 -1.03 11.56 12.79
N GLN A 11 -2.29 11.96 12.66
CA GLN A 11 -2.75 13.34 12.70
C GLN A 11 -3.53 13.66 13.97
N THR A 12 -3.20 14.83 14.52
CA THR A 12 -3.96 15.51 15.57
C THR A 12 -4.27 16.92 15.10
N ASN A 13 -5.55 17.33 15.12
CA ASN A 13 -5.99 18.66 14.64
C ASN A 13 -5.45 19.00 13.23
N GLN A 14 -5.58 18.06 12.29
CA GLN A 14 -5.12 18.17 10.88
C GLN A 14 -3.59 18.30 10.69
N LYS A 15 -2.79 18.11 11.74
CA LYS A 15 -1.32 18.11 11.66
C LYS A 15 -0.78 16.75 12.06
N SER A 16 0.09 16.18 11.22
CA SER A 16 0.75 14.93 11.55
C SER A 16 1.82 15.11 12.63
N TYR A 17 2.16 14.02 13.33
CA TYR A 17 3.33 13.97 14.22
C TYR A 17 4.60 14.38 13.46
N TYR A 18 4.71 13.99 12.20
CA TYR A 18 5.79 14.43 11.31
C TYR A 18 5.85 15.96 11.14
N ASN A 19 4.71 16.60 10.87
CA ASN A 19 4.67 18.05 10.70
C ASN A 19 5.10 18.78 11.97
N GLN A 20 4.72 18.25 13.13
CA GLN A 20 5.12 18.79 14.42
C GLN A 20 6.60 18.52 14.72
N ALA A 21 7.13 17.36 14.32
CA ALA A 21 8.55 17.05 14.39
C ALA A 21 9.40 17.99 13.52
N VAL A 22 8.97 18.25 12.28
CA VAL A 22 9.62 19.23 11.40
C VAL A 22 9.59 20.63 12.04
N LYS A 23 8.47 21.04 12.62
CA LYS A 23 8.38 22.32 13.34
C LYS A 23 9.38 22.39 14.50
N THR A 24 9.39 21.37 15.37
CA THR A 24 10.33 21.30 16.50
C THR A 24 11.78 21.31 16.03
N LEU A 25 12.12 20.61 14.95
CA LEU A 25 13.46 20.63 14.35
C LEU A 25 13.84 22.03 13.86
N LEU A 26 12.93 22.75 13.22
CA LEU A 26 13.16 24.13 12.79
C LEU A 26 13.38 25.08 13.98
N ASP A 27 12.63 24.89 15.07
CA ASP A 27 12.77 25.67 16.30
C ASP A 27 14.13 25.38 16.99
N ILE A 28 14.53 24.11 17.08
CA ILE A 28 15.87 23.70 17.54
C ILE A 28 16.94 24.38 16.69
N ASN A 29 16.83 24.32 15.37
CA ASN A 29 17.80 24.91 14.46
C ASN A 29 17.95 26.43 14.66
N ASN A 30 16.86 27.15 14.89
CA ASN A 30 16.91 28.59 15.15
C ASN A 30 17.58 28.94 16.49
N SER A 31 17.62 28.00 17.44
CA SER A 31 18.29 28.18 18.74
C SER A 31 19.79 27.86 18.71
N LEU A 32 20.31 27.31 17.61
CA LEU A 32 21.70 26.90 17.50
C LEU A 32 22.65 28.12 17.42
N PRO A 33 23.84 28.05 18.07
CA PRO A 33 24.90 29.06 17.88
C PRO A 33 25.29 29.24 16.42
N THR A 34 25.70 30.45 16.02
CA THR A 34 25.95 30.84 14.61
C THR A 34 26.94 29.96 13.84
N LYS A 35 27.89 29.31 14.53
CA LYS A 35 28.89 28.41 13.91
C LYS A 35 28.49 26.93 13.92
N SER A 36 27.26 26.62 14.30
CA SER A 36 26.77 25.24 14.35
C SER A 36 26.40 24.76 12.96
N ILE A 37 26.67 23.48 12.71
CA ILE A 37 26.22 22.76 11.52
C ILE A 37 25.35 21.60 11.98
N TYR A 38 24.43 21.18 11.12
CA TYR A 38 23.57 20.04 11.37
C TYR A 38 23.39 19.20 10.10
N SER A 39 23.05 17.94 10.31
CA SER A 39 22.68 16.99 9.27
C SER A 39 21.37 16.32 9.69
N VAL A 40 20.55 15.90 8.73
CA VAL A 40 19.24 15.28 8.99
C VAL A 40 19.21 13.91 8.34
N VAL A 41 19.23 12.89 9.19
CA VAL A 41 19.02 11.48 8.83
C VAL A 41 17.56 11.11 9.06
N LEU A 42 16.96 10.45 8.08
CA LEU A 42 15.58 9.95 8.13
C LEU A 42 15.54 8.56 8.77
N GLY A 43 14.52 8.33 9.60
CA GLY A 43 14.36 7.13 10.43
C GLY A 43 13.69 5.93 9.76
N SER A 44 13.01 6.12 8.62
CA SER A 44 12.38 5.02 7.88
C SER A 44 13.41 4.06 7.25
N SER A 45 13.00 2.81 7.03
CA SER A 45 13.83 1.78 6.40
C SER A 45 13.80 1.80 4.86
N PRO A 46 14.95 1.72 4.17
CA PRO A 46 16.30 1.99 4.67
C PRO A 46 16.54 3.46 5.04
N SER A 47 17.33 3.67 6.09
CA SER A 47 17.70 5.01 6.56
C SER A 47 18.52 5.79 5.52
N ARG A 48 18.19 7.06 5.34
CA ARG A 48 18.75 7.95 4.31
C ARG A 48 19.07 9.34 4.87
N VAL A 49 20.05 10.02 4.28
CA VAL A 49 20.39 11.41 4.64
C VAL A 49 19.51 12.34 3.81
N LEU A 50 18.63 13.10 4.46
CA LEU A 50 17.79 14.12 3.81
C LEU A 50 18.58 15.40 3.57
N LEU A 51 19.37 15.81 4.57
CA LEU A 51 20.25 16.97 4.51
C LEU A 51 21.62 16.53 4.99
N ASN A 52 22.65 16.70 4.16
CA ASN A 52 24.03 16.59 4.63
C ASN A 52 24.42 17.82 5.45
N TRP A 53 25.60 17.80 6.09
CA TRP A 53 26.12 18.88 6.94
C TRP A 53 25.92 20.26 6.32
N THR A 54 25.08 21.07 6.95
CA THR A 54 24.70 22.40 6.50
C THR A 54 24.56 23.36 7.68
N THR A 55 24.62 24.65 7.41
CA THR A 55 24.16 25.70 8.34
C THR A 55 22.67 25.95 8.18
N VAL A 56 22.08 26.71 9.11
CA VAL A 56 20.69 27.14 9.06
C VAL A 56 20.51 28.13 7.91
N SER A 57 19.91 27.66 6.83
CA SER A 57 19.64 28.45 5.62
C SER A 57 18.18 28.28 5.18
N GLU A 58 17.65 29.24 4.43
CA GLU A 58 16.27 29.14 3.94
C GLU A 58 16.08 27.93 2.99
N LYS A 59 17.12 27.56 2.22
CA LYS A 59 17.13 26.35 1.39
C LYS A 59 16.90 25.09 2.23
N ALA A 60 17.63 24.94 3.34
CA ALA A 60 17.48 23.79 4.22
C ALA A 60 16.12 23.78 4.92
N LYS A 61 15.61 24.96 5.33
CA LYS A 61 14.25 25.10 5.88
C LYS A 61 13.17 24.67 4.89
N ASN A 62 13.31 25.04 3.62
CA ASN A 62 12.36 24.67 2.57
C ASN A 62 12.35 23.16 2.31
N ILE A 63 13.51 22.51 2.28
CA ILE A 63 13.60 21.05 2.15
C ILE A 63 12.83 20.37 3.30
N LEU A 64 13.06 20.80 4.55
CA LEU A 64 12.35 20.25 5.72
C LEU A 64 10.84 20.49 5.65
N ARG A 65 10.39 21.70 5.30
CA ARG A 65 8.96 22.01 5.17
C ARG A 65 8.26 21.22 4.05
N SER A 66 8.99 20.89 2.98
CA SER A 66 8.47 20.10 1.85
C SER A 66 8.48 18.59 2.09
N SER A 67 9.24 18.12 3.08
CA SER A 67 9.34 16.70 3.40
C SER A 67 8.02 16.15 3.98
N GLN A 68 7.77 14.86 3.77
CA GLN A 68 6.55 14.17 4.17
C GLN A 68 6.90 12.80 4.75
N PRO A 69 6.07 12.25 5.67
CA PRO A 69 6.25 10.89 6.16
C PRO A 69 6.03 9.89 5.03
N THR A 70 6.82 8.83 5.04
CA THR A 70 6.74 7.71 4.10
C THR A 70 5.64 6.73 4.51
N SER A 71 5.45 5.67 3.72
CA SER A 71 4.61 4.53 4.10
C SER A 71 5.45 3.32 4.52
N ARG A 72 6.69 3.58 4.96
CA ARG A 72 7.67 2.56 5.32
C ARG A 72 7.72 2.39 6.83
N THR A 73 8.22 1.25 7.28
CA THR A 73 8.55 1.00 8.68
C THR A 73 9.75 1.83 9.11
N THR A 74 9.98 1.91 10.42
CA THR A 74 11.10 2.61 11.04
C THR A 74 12.25 1.66 11.35
N GLU A 75 13.49 2.13 11.24
CA GLU A 75 14.70 1.45 11.73
C GLU A 75 15.60 2.50 12.43
N ILE A 76 15.28 2.81 13.69
CA ILE A 76 15.98 3.87 14.43
C ILE A 76 17.45 3.48 14.68
N GLY A 77 17.74 2.20 14.92
CA GLY A 77 19.09 1.72 15.14
C GLY A 77 19.97 1.96 13.91
N ALA A 78 19.46 1.65 12.70
CA ALA A 78 20.15 1.97 11.45
C ALA A 78 20.38 3.48 11.27
N ALA A 79 19.40 4.32 11.61
CA ALA A 79 19.54 5.77 11.55
C ALA A 79 20.57 6.32 12.54
N ILE A 80 20.70 5.73 13.74
CA ILE A 80 21.73 6.07 14.71
C ILE A 80 23.11 5.71 14.20
N LYS A 81 23.32 4.49 13.69
CA LYS A 81 24.61 4.08 13.09
C LYS A 81 25.05 5.06 12.01
N LYS A 82 24.13 5.44 11.12
CA LYS A 82 24.38 6.42 10.06
C LYS A 82 24.72 7.80 10.61
N SER A 83 24.04 8.22 11.67
CA SER A 83 24.31 9.50 12.35
C SER A 83 25.68 9.51 13.04
N LEU A 84 26.09 8.39 13.65
CA LEU A 84 27.40 8.25 14.28
C LEU A 84 28.53 8.31 13.25
N LEU A 85 28.38 7.66 12.10
CA LEU A 85 29.33 7.75 10.99
C LEU A 85 29.47 9.19 10.49
N LEU A 86 28.35 9.89 10.25
CA LEU A 86 28.38 11.30 9.84
C LEU A 86 29.09 12.18 10.88
N LEU A 87 28.91 11.90 12.18
CA LEU A 87 29.54 12.67 13.24
C LEU A 87 31.06 12.48 13.28
N GLU A 88 31.61 11.38 12.77
CA GLU A 88 33.07 11.18 12.67
C GLU A 88 33.72 12.10 11.62
N GLU A 89 32.96 12.48 10.59
CA GLU A 89 33.44 13.30 9.47
C GLU A 89 33.66 14.77 9.84
N VAL A 90 33.21 15.20 11.03
CA VAL A 90 33.19 16.62 11.41
C VAL A 90 34.09 16.96 12.60
N PRO A 91 34.81 18.10 12.57
CA PRO A 91 35.79 18.48 13.60
C PRO A 91 35.18 19.09 14.87
N GLN A 92 33.88 19.34 14.92
CA GLN A 92 33.19 19.98 16.04
C GLN A 92 33.36 19.14 17.32
N LYS A 93 33.75 19.78 18.43
CA LYS A 93 33.92 19.09 19.72
C LYS A 93 32.61 18.68 20.38
N ASN A 94 31.59 19.53 20.30
CA ASN A 94 30.29 19.26 20.88
C ASN A 94 29.39 18.59 19.84
N LYS A 95 29.15 17.28 20.01
CA LYS A 95 28.39 16.43 19.09
C LYS A 95 27.13 15.92 19.82
N ILE A 96 25.97 16.19 19.25
CA ILE A 96 24.65 15.88 19.84
C ILE A 96 23.77 15.24 18.77
N ILE A 97 22.99 14.23 19.16
CA ILE A 97 21.98 13.61 18.31
C ILE A 97 20.60 13.88 18.90
N TYR A 98 19.75 14.56 18.13
CA TYR A 98 18.31 14.64 18.41
C TYR A 98 17.58 13.54 17.64
N ILE A 99 16.64 12.85 18.28
CA ILE A 99 15.76 11.84 17.68
C ILE A 99 14.33 12.34 17.86
N LEU A 100 13.66 12.66 16.75
CA LEU A 100 12.28 13.14 16.75
C LEU A 100 11.39 12.02 16.21
N THR A 101 10.54 11.43 17.05
CA THR A 101 9.85 10.15 16.79
C THR A 101 8.61 10.00 17.68
N ASP A 102 7.67 9.17 17.28
CA ASP A 102 6.53 8.73 18.07
C ASP A 102 6.82 7.46 18.89
N ARG A 103 8.05 6.94 18.84
CA ARG A 103 8.48 5.75 19.57
C ARG A 103 7.60 4.52 19.31
N ASP A 104 7.01 4.42 18.12
CA ASP A 104 6.26 3.23 17.74
C ASP A 104 7.16 1.99 17.84
N LYS A 105 6.61 0.91 18.42
CA LYS A 105 7.37 -0.29 18.80
C LYS A 105 8.19 -0.88 17.64
N ASN A 106 7.69 -0.77 16.40
CA ASN A 106 8.32 -1.37 15.23
C ASN A 106 9.71 -0.80 14.92
N GLY A 107 10.02 0.41 15.39
CA GLY A 107 11.29 1.09 15.10
C GLY A 107 12.46 0.82 16.04
N TRP A 108 12.24 0.06 17.11
CA TRP A 108 13.16 -0.05 18.25
C TRP A 108 13.56 -1.51 18.53
N ASN A 109 13.95 -2.25 17.49
CA ASN A 109 14.46 -3.60 17.65
C ASN A 109 15.84 -3.59 18.34
N GLU A 110 15.94 -4.22 19.52
CA GLU A 110 17.15 -4.31 20.35
C GLU A 110 18.38 -4.83 19.59
N GLU A 111 18.19 -5.78 18.67
CA GLU A 111 19.28 -6.36 17.86
C GLU A 111 20.00 -5.29 17.03
N GLU A 112 19.28 -4.26 16.55
CA GLU A 112 19.91 -3.18 15.77
C GLU A 112 20.86 -2.34 16.60
N PHE A 113 20.61 -2.22 17.91
CA PHE A 113 21.41 -1.41 18.83
C PHE A 113 22.63 -2.16 19.37
N SER A 114 22.62 -3.50 19.36
CA SER A 114 23.72 -4.33 19.88
C SER A 114 25.10 -4.02 19.27
N SER A 115 25.12 -3.63 17.98
CA SER A 115 26.34 -3.24 17.25
C SER A 115 26.74 -1.77 17.41
N ILE A 116 25.94 -0.96 18.12
CA ILE A 116 26.31 0.41 18.49
C ILE A 116 27.15 0.27 19.75
N GLU A 117 28.47 0.26 19.58
CA GLU A 117 29.39 0.16 20.72
C GLU A 117 29.05 1.21 21.80
N GLU A 118 29.05 0.80 23.07
CA GLU A 118 28.89 1.68 24.25
C GLU A 118 29.96 2.80 24.31
N THR A 119 30.96 2.76 23.42
CA THR A 119 32.26 3.42 23.51
C THR A 119 32.27 4.89 23.13
N LYS A 120 31.19 5.44 22.55
CA LYS A 120 31.14 6.88 22.21
C LYS A 120 30.12 7.62 23.07
N SER A 121 30.62 8.45 24.00
CA SER A 121 29.85 9.34 24.88
C SER A 121 29.13 10.50 24.15
N HIS A 122 28.39 10.19 23.08
CA HIS A 122 27.50 11.15 22.43
C HIS A 122 26.25 11.36 23.26
N ARG A 123 25.77 12.61 23.30
CA ARG A 123 24.50 12.93 23.96
C ARG A 123 23.35 12.72 22.99
N PHE A 124 22.37 11.93 23.42
CA PHE A 124 21.13 11.68 22.71
C PHE A 124 19.97 12.42 23.39
N PHE A 125 19.13 13.09 22.61
CA PHE A 125 17.88 13.68 23.06
C PHE A 125 16.74 13.10 22.25
N ILE A 126 15.79 12.44 22.92
CA ILE A 126 14.58 11.92 22.29
C ILE A 126 13.46 12.93 22.52
N VAL A 127 12.83 13.35 21.43
CA VAL A 127 11.61 14.15 21.43
C VAL A 127 10.47 13.24 21.01
N ASP A 128 9.59 12.94 21.95
CA ASP A 128 8.48 12.01 21.82
C ASP A 128 7.21 12.73 21.36
N PHE A 129 6.66 12.32 20.22
CA PHE A 129 5.42 12.86 19.67
C PHE A 129 4.19 11.97 19.94
N SER A 130 4.36 10.80 20.57
CA SER A 130 3.23 9.89 20.90
C SER A 130 2.30 10.44 21.98
N GLU A 131 2.78 11.37 22.80
CA GLU A 131 1.99 12.00 23.85
C GLU A 131 0.95 13.00 23.32
N MET A 132 0.93 13.25 22.00
CA MET A 132 -0.07 14.05 21.30
C MET A 132 -1.37 13.24 21.09
N ARG A 133 -1.92 12.71 22.19
CA ARG A 133 -2.91 11.61 22.31
C ARG A 133 -4.32 11.87 21.76
N ASP A 134 -4.56 12.97 21.08
CA ASP A 134 -5.91 13.24 20.55
C ASP A 134 -6.21 12.41 19.28
N GLY A 135 -5.19 11.81 18.67
CA GLY A 135 -5.34 10.94 17.50
C GLY A 135 -4.96 9.48 17.79
N ILE A 136 -5.87 8.55 17.49
CA ILE A 136 -5.64 7.09 17.59
C ILE A 136 -5.98 6.46 16.24
N ASN A 137 -5.06 5.63 15.74
CA ASN A 137 -5.35 4.71 14.65
C ASN A 137 -6.24 3.58 15.19
N LYS A 138 -7.46 3.49 14.68
CA LYS A 138 -8.51 2.60 15.15
C LYS A 138 -8.72 1.43 14.19
N ALA A 139 -8.62 1.66 12.89
CA ALA A 139 -8.93 0.65 11.90
C ALA A 139 -8.02 0.76 10.68
N ALA A 140 -7.82 -0.38 10.01
CA ALA A 140 -6.96 -0.44 8.84
C ALA A 140 -7.53 -1.40 7.80
N VAL A 141 -7.32 -1.09 6.52
CA VAL A 141 -7.48 -2.04 5.41
C VAL A 141 -6.13 -2.71 5.18
N GLU A 142 -5.97 -3.93 5.70
CA GLU A 142 -4.72 -4.69 5.60
C GLU A 142 -4.49 -5.23 4.19
N HIS A 143 -5.57 -5.69 3.55
CA HIS A 143 -5.50 -6.39 2.27
C HIS A 143 -6.74 -6.14 1.41
N ALA A 144 -6.53 -6.09 0.11
CA ALA A 144 -7.56 -6.06 -0.91
C ALA A 144 -7.05 -6.83 -2.13
N GLU A 145 -7.73 -7.90 -2.51
CA GLU A 145 -7.39 -8.71 -3.67
C GLU A 145 -8.64 -9.10 -4.44
N VAL A 146 -8.52 -9.19 -5.76
CA VAL A 146 -9.57 -9.76 -6.59
C VAL A 146 -9.47 -11.27 -6.56
N GLN A 147 -10.61 -11.93 -6.31
CA GLN A 147 -10.76 -13.37 -6.45
C GLN A 147 -11.71 -13.62 -7.61
N GLN A 148 -11.20 -14.09 -8.76
CA GLN A 148 -12.04 -14.55 -9.85
C GLN A 148 -12.01 -16.08 -9.93
N GLU A 149 -13.19 -16.67 -10.01
CA GLU A 149 -13.35 -18.04 -10.46
C GLU A 149 -13.39 -18.06 -11.99
N PHE A 150 -12.45 -18.76 -12.61
CA PHE A 150 -12.50 -19.04 -14.05
C PHE A 150 -13.81 -19.76 -14.37
N LEU A 151 -14.42 -19.44 -15.52
CA LEU A 151 -15.63 -20.12 -16.03
C LEU A 151 -16.90 -19.87 -15.21
N SER A 152 -16.96 -18.78 -14.44
CA SER A 152 -18.21 -18.35 -13.81
C SER A 152 -19.17 -17.76 -14.85
N ASN A 153 -20.45 -18.13 -14.79
CA ASN A 153 -21.53 -17.49 -15.57
C ASN A 153 -21.80 -16.03 -15.15
N ASN A 154 -21.13 -15.57 -14.09
CA ASN A 154 -21.40 -14.31 -13.43
C ASN A 154 -20.35 -13.26 -13.83
N ARG A 155 -20.77 -12.21 -14.54
CA ARG A 155 -19.97 -11.00 -14.77
C ARG A 155 -19.90 -10.15 -13.50
N VAL A 156 -19.60 -10.76 -12.36
CA VAL A 156 -19.44 -10.09 -11.08
C VAL A 156 -18.04 -10.38 -10.59
N ILE A 157 -17.30 -9.31 -10.34
CA ILE A 157 -15.97 -9.39 -9.79
C ILE A 157 -16.09 -9.33 -8.28
N LYS A 158 -15.40 -10.26 -7.62
CA LYS A 158 -15.35 -10.38 -6.17
C LYS A 158 -14.01 -9.88 -5.67
N VAL A 159 -14.05 -9.02 -4.67
CA VAL A 159 -12.88 -8.45 -4.01
C VAL A 159 -12.88 -8.95 -2.57
N LYS A 160 -11.90 -9.76 -2.23
CA LYS A 160 -11.65 -10.17 -0.86
C LYS A 160 -10.91 -9.04 -0.14
N VAL A 161 -11.52 -8.56 0.93
CA VAL A 161 -11.02 -7.46 1.74
C VAL A 161 -10.76 -7.95 3.15
N LYS A 162 -9.61 -7.55 3.71
CA LYS A 162 -9.24 -7.81 5.10
C LYS A 162 -9.13 -6.50 5.86
N THR A 163 -10.00 -6.30 6.85
CA THR A 163 -10.06 -5.08 7.66
C THR A 163 -9.80 -5.40 9.12
N ALA A 164 -8.93 -4.62 9.76
CA ALA A 164 -8.53 -4.79 11.15
C ALA A 164 -9.09 -3.69 12.04
N ASN A 165 -9.43 -4.05 13.27
CA ASN A 165 -9.61 -3.13 14.39
C ASN A 165 -8.34 -3.15 15.24
N LEU A 166 -7.65 -2.02 15.28
CA LEU A 166 -6.37 -1.83 15.97
C LEU A 166 -6.55 -1.37 17.43
N SER A 167 -7.80 -1.14 17.87
CA SER A 167 -8.10 -0.79 19.25
C SER A 167 -7.95 -2.00 20.17
N GLN A 168 -7.15 -1.87 21.22
CA GLN A 168 -6.84 -2.97 22.15
C GLN A 168 -8.07 -3.53 22.90
N SER A 169 -9.04 -2.68 23.23
CA SER A 169 -10.16 -3.06 24.10
C SER A 169 -11.54 -2.61 23.61
N LYS A 170 -11.62 -1.81 22.54
CA LYS A 170 -12.88 -1.26 22.04
C LYS A 170 -13.26 -1.93 20.72
N PRO A 171 -14.43 -2.60 20.63
CA PRO A 171 -14.94 -3.05 19.35
C PRO A 171 -15.34 -1.85 18.48
N ILE A 172 -15.35 -2.04 17.17
CA ILE A 172 -15.91 -1.09 16.21
C ILE A 172 -17.22 -1.67 15.71
N SER A 173 -18.31 -0.94 15.91
CA SER A 173 -19.62 -1.30 15.37
C SER A 173 -19.90 -0.54 14.07
N LYS A 174 -20.41 -1.24 13.06
CA LYS A 174 -20.81 -0.70 11.76
C LYS A 174 -19.71 0.12 11.07
N LEU A 175 -18.48 -0.40 11.03
CA LEU A 175 -17.43 0.17 10.19
C LEU A 175 -17.87 0.09 8.73
N LYS A 176 -18.06 1.24 8.10
CA LYS A 176 -18.34 1.33 6.67
C LYS A 176 -17.09 0.97 5.87
N VAL A 177 -17.19 -0.06 5.04
CA VAL A 177 -16.17 -0.48 4.09
C VAL A 177 -16.76 -0.32 2.69
N SER A 178 -16.19 0.57 1.90
CA SER A 178 -16.67 0.89 0.57
C SER A 178 -15.68 0.44 -0.50
N LEU A 179 -16.21 -0.19 -1.54
CA LEU A 179 -15.49 -0.59 -2.74
C LEU A 179 -15.72 0.45 -3.83
N TRP A 180 -14.64 0.98 -4.36
CA TRP A 180 -14.64 1.96 -5.44
C TRP A 180 -13.87 1.41 -6.63
N VAL A 181 -14.39 1.68 -7.82
CA VAL A 181 -13.79 1.28 -9.10
C VAL A 181 -13.86 2.48 -10.04
N ASN A 182 -12.71 2.86 -10.62
CA ASN A 182 -12.61 4.01 -11.54
C ASN A 182 -13.30 5.27 -10.96
N ASP A 183 -12.97 5.61 -9.71
CA ASP A 183 -13.49 6.76 -8.95
C ASP A 183 -15.01 6.75 -8.68
N LYS A 184 -15.68 5.60 -8.86
CA LYS A 184 -17.10 5.41 -8.55
C LYS A 184 -17.30 4.35 -7.49
N GLU A 185 -18.01 4.71 -6.43
CA GLU A 185 -18.46 3.77 -5.41
C GLU A 185 -19.38 2.71 -6.04
N GLN A 186 -19.04 1.44 -5.82
CA GLN A 186 -19.79 0.29 -6.33
C GLN A 186 -20.65 -0.35 -5.25
N THR A 187 -20.10 -0.49 -4.04
CA THR A 187 -20.73 -1.20 -2.92
C THR A 187 -20.19 -0.67 -1.60
N GLU A 188 -21.06 -0.57 -0.59
CA GLU A 188 -20.70 -0.26 0.80
C GLU A 188 -21.29 -1.34 1.71
N GLU A 189 -20.47 -1.86 2.63
CA GLU A 189 -20.89 -2.82 3.66
C GLU A 189 -20.55 -2.27 5.04
N SER A 190 -21.35 -2.65 6.05
CA SER A 190 -21.09 -2.31 7.45
C SER A 190 -20.59 -3.53 8.20
N LEU A 191 -19.40 -3.45 8.78
CA LEU A 191 -18.77 -4.55 9.52
C LEU A 191 -18.69 -4.25 11.02
N ASP A 192 -19.05 -5.23 11.85
CA ASP A 192 -18.80 -5.21 13.29
C ASP A 192 -17.51 -5.97 13.58
N ILE A 193 -16.46 -5.26 14.01
CA ILE A 193 -15.12 -5.82 14.21
C ILE A 193 -14.78 -5.80 15.70
N PRO A 194 -14.62 -6.97 16.36
CA PRO A 194 -14.16 -7.04 17.75
C PRO A 194 -12.83 -6.31 17.98
N ALA A 195 -12.55 -5.94 19.22
CA ALA A 195 -11.28 -5.31 19.59
C ALA A 195 -10.08 -6.18 19.20
N ASN A 196 -9.02 -5.55 18.69
CA ASN A 196 -7.75 -6.18 18.33
C ASN A 196 -7.92 -7.44 17.45
N SER A 197 -8.80 -7.35 16.46
CA SER A 197 -9.15 -8.47 15.59
C SER A 197 -9.29 -8.02 14.13
N THR A 198 -9.29 -9.00 13.24
CA THR A 198 -9.38 -8.79 11.80
C THR A 198 -10.52 -9.61 11.23
N ILE A 199 -11.28 -9.01 10.30
CA ILE A 199 -12.38 -9.67 9.57
C ILE A 199 -12.07 -9.66 8.08
N GLU A 200 -12.40 -10.77 7.43
CA GLU A 200 -12.41 -10.89 5.97
C GLU A 200 -13.84 -10.80 5.45
N LYS A 201 -14.05 -10.03 4.39
CA LYS A 201 -15.33 -9.87 3.72
C LYS A 201 -15.11 -9.85 2.21
N GLU A 202 -16.01 -10.50 1.48
CA GLU A 202 -16.08 -10.39 0.03
C GLU A 202 -17.06 -9.26 -0.34
N LEU A 203 -16.57 -8.30 -1.11
CA LEU A 203 -17.37 -7.26 -1.77
C LEU A 203 -17.46 -7.60 -3.26
N SER A 204 -18.54 -7.23 -3.93
CA SER A 204 -18.75 -7.64 -5.31
C SER A 204 -19.34 -6.52 -6.14
N PHE A 205 -18.93 -6.42 -7.41
CA PHE A 205 -19.45 -5.41 -8.33
C PHE A 205 -19.61 -5.99 -9.74
N PRO A 206 -20.57 -5.50 -10.55
CA PRO A 206 -20.75 -5.98 -11.90
C PRO A 206 -19.60 -5.51 -12.82
N MET A 207 -19.03 -6.45 -13.57
CA MET A 207 -18.06 -6.19 -14.62
C MET A 207 -18.77 -5.58 -15.83
N GLN A 208 -18.35 -4.36 -16.22
CA GLN A 208 -18.94 -3.65 -17.35
C GLN A 208 -18.25 -3.98 -18.69
N ASN A 209 -16.93 -4.16 -18.67
CA ASN A 209 -16.10 -4.46 -19.82
C ASN A 209 -14.83 -5.20 -19.37
N ASN A 210 -14.06 -5.75 -20.32
CA ASN A 210 -12.81 -6.45 -20.04
C ASN A 210 -11.60 -5.49 -20.02
N ASN A 211 -11.81 -4.21 -19.69
CA ASN A 211 -10.71 -3.26 -19.55
C ASN A 211 -10.03 -3.42 -18.19
N LEU A 212 -8.82 -2.87 -18.06
CA LEU A 212 -8.13 -2.76 -16.78
C LEU A 212 -9.03 -2.06 -15.75
N ILE A 213 -9.18 -2.69 -14.60
CA ILE A 213 -9.91 -2.19 -13.45
C ILE A 213 -8.91 -1.68 -12.42
N ASN A 214 -9.00 -0.40 -12.11
CA ASN A 214 -8.34 0.18 -10.96
C ASN A 214 -9.37 0.35 -9.85
N GLY A 215 -9.14 -0.32 -8.73
CA GLY A 215 -10.04 -0.32 -7.61
C GLY A 215 -9.36 0.07 -6.31
N GLU A 216 -10.19 0.47 -5.37
CA GLU A 216 -9.74 0.86 -4.03
C GLU A 216 -10.81 0.48 -3.00
N ILE A 217 -10.34 0.08 -1.84
CA ILE A 217 -11.15 -0.14 -0.65
C ILE A 217 -10.93 1.03 0.29
N ARG A 218 -12.01 1.61 0.79
CA ARG A 218 -12.01 2.76 1.71
C ARG A 218 -12.79 2.45 2.98
N ILE A 219 -12.26 2.86 4.11
CA ILE A 219 -12.95 2.89 5.40
C ILE A 219 -13.04 4.32 5.95
N ALA A 220 -13.81 4.52 7.02
CA ALA A 220 -13.95 5.82 7.66
C ALA A 220 -12.60 6.34 8.18
N ASN A 221 -12.32 7.63 7.95
CA ASN A 221 -11.08 8.26 8.38
C ASN A 221 -10.95 8.27 9.91
N ASP A 222 -9.78 7.87 10.38
CA ASP A 222 -9.31 8.11 11.73
C ASP A 222 -8.03 8.97 11.71
N SER A 223 -7.20 8.84 12.73
CA SER A 223 -6.01 9.68 12.87
C SER A 223 -4.89 9.29 11.92
N LEU A 224 -4.88 8.07 11.37
CA LEU A 224 -3.88 7.65 10.41
C LEU A 224 -4.54 7.39 9.06
N LEU A 225 -4.52 8.40 8.18
CA LEU A 225 -5.28 8.31 6.92
C LEU A 225 -4.77 7.25 5.94
N LYS A 226 -3.51 6.80 6.08
CA LYS A 226 -2.82 6.01 5.06
C LYS A 226 -3.21 4.52 5.03
N ASP A 227 -3.72 3.95 6.11
CA ASP A 227 -4.27 2.58 6.14
C ASP A 227 -5.79 2.53 5.97
N ASN A 228 -6.46 3.69 5.94
CA ASN A 228 -7.88 3.75 5.62
C ASN A 228 -8.20 3.45 4.14
N LEU A 229 -7.16 3.25 3.31
CA LEU A 229 -7.25 3.06 1.87
C LEU A 229 -6.32 1.94 1.40
N ARG A 230 -6.83 1.03 0.57
CA ARG A 230 -6.02 0.02 -0.12
C ARG A 230 -6.39 -0.11 -1.59
N PHE A 231 -5.40 0.03 -2.46
CA PHE A 231 -5.58 -0.11 -3.90
C PHE A 231 -5.42 -1.55 -4.35
N PHE A 232 -6.14 -1.91 -5.41
CA PHE A 232 -5.94 -3.13 -6.18
C PHE A 232 -6.10 -2.83 -7.67
N SER A 233 -5.49 -3.65 -8.50
CA SER A 233 -5.68 -3.60 -9.95
C SER A 233 -6.05 -4.98 -10.45
N TYR A 234 -6.96 -5.04 -11.41
CA TYR A 234 -7.38 -6.29 -12.00
C TYR A 234 -7.55 -6.13 -13.50
N GLN A 235 -6.95 -7.02 -14.26
CA GLN A 235 -7.19 -7.13 -15.68
C GLN A 235 -8.08 -8.36 -15.87
N PRO A 236 -9.38 -8.20 -16.19
CA PRO A 236 -10.22 -9.33 -16.53
C PRO A 236 -9.58 -10.12 -17.66
N ASP A 237 -9.76 -11.44 -17.62
CA ASP A 237 -9.27 -12.33 -18.67
C ASP A 237 -9.75 -11.82 -20.03
N GLN A 238 -8.78 -11.74 -20.95
CA GLN A 238 -9.11 -11.42 -22.33
C GLN A 238 -9.83 -12.61 -22.92
N THR A 239 -10.76 -12.32 -23.82
CA THR A 239 -11.45 -13.36 -24.58
C THR A 239 -10.43 -14.29 -25.23
N ILE A 240 -10.47 -15.58 -24.88
CA ILE A 240 -9.65 -16.62 -25.50
C ILE A 240 -10.26 -16.87 -26.86
N LYS A 241 -9.58 -16.40 -27.90
CA LYS A 241 -9.98 -16.73 -29.26
C LYS A 241 -9.54 -18.17 -29.52
N THR A 242 -10.46 -18.96 -30.07
CA THR A 242 -10.23 -20.39 -30.26
C THR A 242 -10.72 -20.78 -31.64
N LEU A 243 -9.80 -21.25 -32.48
CA LEU A 243 -10.12 -21.88 -33.74
C LEU A 243 -10.41 -23.37 -33.50
N VAL A 244 -11.62 -23.79 -33.86
CA VAL A 244 -12.02 -25.21 -33.83
C VAL A 244 -12.12 -25.68 -35.28
N VAL A 245 -11.32 -26.69 -35.63
CA VAL A 245 -11.26 -27.24 -36.99
C VAL A 245 -12.01 -28.56 -37.04
N ASP A 246 -13.08 -28.61 -37.83
CA ASP A 246 -13.84 -29.83 -38.10
C ASP A 246 -13.15 -30.66 -39.19
N GLY A 247 -12.70 -31.85 -38.79
CA GLY A 247 -11.99 -32.80 -39.64
C GLY A 247 -12.92 -33.59 -40.55
N ASP A 248 -14.15 -33.84 -40.10
CA ASP A 248 -15.19 -34.55 -40.84
C ASP A 248 -16.53 -33.81 -40.72
N PRO A 249 -16.68 -32.65 -41.40
CA PRO A 249 -17.88 -31.85 -41.32
C PRO A 249 -19.08 -32.60 -41.90
N ASN A 250 -20.17 -32.67 -41.14
CA ASN A 250 -21.39 -33.39 -41.53
C ASN A 250 -22.57 -32.43 -41.73
N THR A 251 -23.48 -32.77 -42.66
CA THR A 251 -24.75 -32.03 -42.82
C THR A 251 -25.68 -32.17 -41.63
N VAL A 252 -25.51 -33.23 -40.83
CA VAL A 252 -26.23 -33.44 -39.58
C VAL A 252 -25.36 -32.92 -38.44
N GLU A 253 -25.77 -31.82 -37.81
CA GLU A 253 -24.99 -31.07 -36.82
C GLU A 253 -24.37 -31.95 -35.72
N HIS A 254 -25.17 -32.84 -35.11
CA HIS A 254 -24.71 -33.74 -34.03
C HIS A 254 -23.78 -34.87 -34.47
N ARG A 255 -23.46 -34.95 -35.76
CA ARG A 255 -22.56 -35.96 -36.33
C ARG A 255 -21.22 -35.38 -36.78
N GLY A 256 -21.03 -34.05 -36.72
CA GLY A 256 -19.70 -33.45 -36.93
C GLY A 256 -18.77 -33.75 -35.76
N GLU A 257 -17.47 -33.90 -36.03
CA GLU A 257 -16.48 -34.26 -34.99
C GLU A 257 -16.39 -33.21 -33.87
N THR A 258 -16.68 -31.95 -34.19
CA THR A 258 -16.54 -30.82 -33.25
C THR A 258 -17.80 -30.53 -32.44
N PHE A 259 -18.91 -31.25 -32.68
CA PHE A 259 -20.21 -30.93 -32.09
C PHE A 259 -20.20 -30.85 -30.55
N TYR A 260 -19.62 -31.85 -29.88
CA TYR A 260 -19.53 -31.87 -28.42
C TYR A 260 -18.48 -30.92 -27.89
N LEU A 261 -17.40 -30.68 -28.65
CA LEU A 261 -16.33 -29.76 -28.26
C LEU A 261 -16.84 -28.31 -28.27
N GLU A 262 -17.59 -27.91 -29.29
CA GLU A 262 -18.22 -26.58 -29.36
C GLU A 262 -19.09 -26.33 -28.12
N ARG A 263 -19.94 -27.30 -27.77
CA ARG A 263 -20.82 -27.23 -26.60
C ARG A 263 -20.07 -27.32 -25.28
N ALA A 264 -18.93 -27.99 -25.20
CA ALA A 264 -18.11 -28.00 -24.00
C ALA A 264 -17.39 -26.65 -23.78
N LEU A 265 -16.97 -25.99 -24.86
CA LEU A 265 -16.28 -24.70 -24.82
C LEU A 265 -17.24 -23.50 -24.62
N ASN A 266 -18.50 -23.65 -25.04
CA ASN A 266 -19.57 -22.71 -24.76
C ASN A 266 -20.84 -23.44 -24.28
N PRO A 267 -20.85 -23.92 -23.01
CA PRO A 267 -21.92 -24.79 -22.49
C PRO A 267 -23.25 -24.08 -22.24
N PHE A 268 -23.32 -22.77 -22.44
CA PHE A 268 -24.50 -21.96 -22.19
C PHE A 268 -25.09 -21.43 -23.50
N THR A 269 -26.41 -21.27 -23.56
CA THR A 269 -27.16 -20.79 -24.75
C THR A 269 -26.93 -19.31 -25.07
N SER A 270 -26.10 -18.61 -24.30
CA SER A 270 -25.62 -17.25 -24.52
C SER A 270 -24.09 -17.25 -24.39
N PRO A 271 -23.35 -16.42 -25.16
CA PRO A 271 -21.89 -16.33 -25.04
C PRO A 271 -21.50 -15.69 -23.70
N LEU A 272 -21.49 -16.54 -22.66
CA LEU A 272 -21.09 -16.23 -21.29
C LEU A 272 -19.71 -16.82 -20.98
N SER A 273 -19.20 -17.69 -21.86
CA SER A 273 -17.80 -18.11 -21.85
C SER A 273 -16.94 -16.97 -22.38
N ASP A 274 -15.80 -16.70 -21.74
CA ASP A 274 -14.75 -15.84 -22.29
C ASP A 274 -14.02 -16.51 -23.48
N ILE A 275 -14.52 -17.63 -24.00
CA ILE A 275 -14.00 -18.30 -25.20
C ILE A 275 -14.79 -17.83 -26.43
N GLN A 276 -14.12 -17.14 -27.34
CA GLN A 276 -14.64 -16.80 -28.66
C GLN A 276 -14.29 -17.89 -29.66
N LEU A 277 -15.26 -18.75 -29.95
CA LEU A 277 -15.10 -19.83 -30.91
C LEU A 277 -15.21 -19.31 -32.34
N THR A 278 -14.30 -19.77 -33.19
CA THR A 278 -14.44 -19.72 -34.65
C THR A 278 -14.37 -21.12 -35.20
N LEU A 279 -15.44 -21.55 -35.88
CA LEU A 279 -15.48 -22.82 -36.58
C LEU A 279 -14.84 -22.69 -37.96
N SER A 280 -14.07 -23.70 -38.35
CA SER A 280 -13.46 -23.83 -39.67
C SER A 280 -13.47 -25.30 -40.08
N THR A 281 -13.56 -25.60 -41.36
CA THR A 281 -13.28 -26.96 -41.86
C THR A 281 -11.80 -27.13 -42.22
N LEU A 282 -11.35 -28.37 -42.42
CA LEU A 282 -10.01 -28.65 -42.98
C LEU A 282 -9.76 -27.93 -44.32
N ALA A 283 -10.79 -27.78 -45.17
CA ALA A 283 -10.67 -27.11 -46.47
C ALA A 283 -10.56 -25.57 -46.35
N GLU A 284 -11.09 -25.01 -45.27
CA GLU A 284 -11.05 -23.57 -44.98
C GLU A 284 -9.80 -23.15 -44.21
N LEU A 285 -9.19 -24.09 -43.46
CA LEU A 285 -8.02 -23.82 -42.63
C LEU A 285 -6.88 -23.10 -43.37
N PRO A 286 -6.50 -23.45 -44.62
CA PRO A 286 -5.44 -22.74 -45.36
C PRO A 286 -5.78 -21.27 -45.69
N LYS A 287 -7.06 -20.88 -45.61
CA LYS A 287 -7.53 -19.50 -45.85
C LYS A 287 -7.58 -18.67 -44.57
N ARG A 288 -7.34 -19.30 -43.39
CA ARG A 288 -7.35 -18.64 -42.08
C ARG A 288 -5.94 -18.14 -41.75
N ASN A 289 -5.86 -16.98 -41.11
CA ASN A 289 -4.64 -16.53 -40.46
C ASN A 289 -4.64 -17.04 -39.02
N LEU A 290 -3.70 -17.91 -38.66
CA LEU A 290 -3.66 -18.51 -37.32
C LEU A 290 -3.32 -17.51 -36.21
N LEU A 291 -2.78 -16.33 -36.54
CA LEU A 291 -2.52 -15.27 -35.56
C LEU A 291 -3.79 -14.54 -35.10
N ASP A 292 -4.92 -14.75 -35.78
CA ASP A 292 -6.18 -14.11 -35.44
C ASP A 292 -6.90 -14.83 -34.29
N TYR A 293 -6.43 -16.02 -33.89
CA TYR A 293 -7.01 -16.92 -32.90
C TYR A 293 -6.00 -17.22 -31.79
#